data_AF-A0AAV5KF30-F1
#
_entry.id   AF-A0AAV5KF30-F1
#
_cell.length_a   1.000
_cell.length_b   1.000
_cell.length_c   1.000
_cell.angle_alpha   90.00
_cell.angle_beta   90.00
_cell.angle_gamma   90.00
#
_symmetry.space_group_name_H-M   'P 1'
#
loop_
_entity.id
_entity.type
_entity.pdbx_description
1 polymer ?
#
loop_
_entity_poly.entity_id
_entity_poly.type
_entity_poly.pdbx_seq_one_letter_code
_entity_poly.pdbx_strand_id
1 'polypeptide(L)'
;MDKKLLNDIIRRLVEAKNGRNAKLTEAEIRQLCTVSREVFLSQPNLLELQAPIKICGDVHGQFSDLLRLFEYGGYPPEANYLFLGDYVDRGKQSIETICLLLAYKIKYKENFFLLRGNHECASISCIYGFHDECKRRFNVRLWRTFTDCFNCLPVAALIDEKILCMHGGLSPHLNNLDQIRNIARPVDIPDQGDVHGQFSDLLRLFEYDGYPPEANYLFLGDYVDRGKQSIETICILLAYKIKYKENFFLLRGNHECASISRIYGFHDECKRRFNVRLWRTFTDCFNCLPVAPLIDEKIFCMHGGLSPHLDNLDQIRHIARPVDIPDHGLLCDLLWADPYKNVKDWGDSDRGLSCTFGADMVAEFLQKHDLDLVCRAHQVMKFRLRLTFL
;
A
#
# COMPACT_ATOMS: atom_id res chain seq x y z
N MET A 1 5.77 23.19 24.28
CA MET A 1 4.32 23.43 24.44
C MET A 1 4.02 23.63 25.91
N ASP A 2 3.12 24.55 26.26
CA ASP A 2 2.65 24.71 27.64
C ASP A 2 1.95 23.42 28.14
N LYS A 3 2.27 23.00 29.37
CA LYS A 3 1.74 21.73 29.94
C LYS A 3 0.23 21.78 30.17
N LYS A 4 -0.30 22.94 30.55
CA LYS A 4 -1.74 23.12 30.81
C LYS A 4 -2.53 23.01 29.51
N LEU A 5 -2.03 23.64 28.44
CA LEU A 5 -2.61 23.52 27.10
C LEU A 5 -2.60 22.06 26.60
N LEU A 6 -1.46 21.37 26.72
CA LEU A 6 -1.35 19.96 26.30
C LEU A 6 -2.34 19.05 27.03
N ASN A 7 -2.48 19.23 28.34
CA ASN A 7 -3.44 18.47 29.14
C ASN A 7 -4.90 18.76 28.75
N ASP A 8 -5.23 20.02 28.44
CA ASP A 8 -6.57 20.38 27.99
C ASP A 8 -6.89 19.80 26.60
N ILE A 9 -5.94 19.78 25.68
CA ILE A 9 -6.09 19.12 24.36
C ILE A 9 -6.38 17.63 24.52
N ILE A 10 -5.59 16.92 25.34
CA ILE A 10 -5.79 15.48 25.60
C ILE A 10 -7.18 15.25 26.20
N ARG A 11 -7.58 16.06 27.18
CA ARG A 11 -8.91 15.98 27.80
C ARG A 11 -10.02 16.14 26.75
N ARG A 12 -9.95 17.18 25.91
CA ARG A 12 -10.94 17.43 24.83
C ARG A 12 -11.02 16.28 23.82
N LEU A 13 -9.89 15.63 23.50
CA LEU A 13 -9.85 14.48 22.60
C LEU A 13 -10.47 13.24 23.23
N VAL A 14 -10.11 12.91 24.48
CA VAL A 14 -10.66 11.74 25.18
C VAL A 14 -12.16 11.88 25.48
N GLU A 15 -12.64 13.11 25.71
CA GLU A 15 -14.06 13.42 25.90
C GLU A 15 -14.87 13.35 24.58
N ALA A 16 -14.21 13.36 23.41
CA ALA A 16 -14.85 13.30 22.09
C ALA A 16 -15.31 11.88 21.71
N LYS A 17 -16.04 11.21 22.61
CA LYS A 17 -16.60 9.87 22.40
C LYS A 17 -17.78 9.87 21.42
N ASN A 18 -18.16 8.69 20.95
CA ASN A 18 -19.34 8.44 20.10
C ASN A 18 -19.32 9.17 18.75
N GLY A 19 -18.15 9.19 18.09
CA GLY A 19 -18.02 9.76 16.74
C GLY A 19 -18.13 11.29 16.68
N ARG A 20 -18.08 11.99 17.82
CA ARG A 20 -18.04 13.45 17.86
C ARG A 20 -16.63 13.94 17.55
N ASN A 21 -16.53 15.04 16.82
CA ASN A 21 -15.25 15.68 16.54
C ASN A 21 -14.76 16.46 17.77
N ALA A 22 -13.47 16.37 18.07
CA ALA A 22 -12.86 17.18 19.11
C ALA A 22 -12.75 18.64 18.63
N LYS A 23 -13.04 19.59 19.53
CA LYS A 23 -12.94 21.02 19.23
C LYS A 23 -11.49 21.48 19.36
N LEU A 24 -10.64 21.16 18.40
CA LEU A 24 -9.26 21.64 18.30
C LEU A 24 -9.17 22.84 17.35
N THR A 25 -8.37 23.84 17.71
CA THR A 25 -8.05 24.97 16.83
C THR A 25 -6.87 24.63 15.91
N GLU A 26 -6.78 25.30 14.76
CA GLU A 26 -5.66 25.10 13.83
C GLU A 26 -4.31 25.41 14.50
N ALA A 27 -4.24 26.44 15.34
CA ALA A 27 -3.02 26.83 16.05
C ALA A 27 -2.53 25.74 17.02
N GLU A 28 -3.47 25.10 17.73
CA GLU A 28 -3.16 23.98 18.62
C GLU A 28 -2.61 22.78 17.85
N ILE A 29 -3.24 22.41 16.72
CA ILE A 29 -2.80 21.30 15.87
C ILE A 29 -1.41 21.58 15.30
N ARG A 30 -1.17 22.79 14.79
CA ARG A 30 0.16 23.21 14.30
C ARG A 30 1.21 23.10 15.40
N GLN A 31 0.88 23.52 16.62
CA GLN A 31 1.81 23.42 17.75
C GLN A 31 2.10 21.97 18.14
N LEU A 32 1.10 21.06 18.09
CA LEU A 32 1.33 19.63 18.27
C LEU A 32 2.32 19.09 17.24
N CYS A 33 2.14 19.40 15.95
CA CYS A 33 3.06 18.97 14.89
C CYS A 33 4.49 19.50 15.10
N THR A 34 4.64 20.79 15.39
CA THR A 34 5.97 21.40 15.59
C THR A 34 6.71 20.76 16.76
N VAL A 35 6.04 20.61 17.91
CA VAL A 35 6.69 20.10 19.13
C VAL A 35 6.92 18.60 19.05
N SER A 36 6.02 17.83 18.44
CA SER A 36 6.25 16.39 18.22
C SER A 36 7.40 16.14 17.24
N ARG A 37 7.53 16.94 16.18
CA ARG A 37 8.68 16.92 15.27
C ARG A 37 10.01 17.10 16.01
N GLU A 38 10.11 18.06 16.92
CA GLU A 38 11.31 18.23 17.76
C GLU A 38 11.61 16.97 18.58
N VAL A 39 10.58 16.36 19.18
CA VAL A 39 10.72 15.12 19.94
C VAL A 39 11.22 13.97 19.05
N PHE A 40 10.62 13.77 17.86
CA PHE A 40 11.02 12.68 16.97
C PHE A 40 12.45 12.84 16.44
N LEU A 41 12.88 14.07 16.15
CA LEU A 41 14.25 14.35 15.71
C LEU A 41 15.28 14.22 16.83
N SER A 42 14.86 14.41 18.09
CA SER A 42 15.74 14.19 19.25
C SER A 42 15.96 12.71 19.59
N GLN A 43 15.09 11.82 19.10
CA GLN A 43 15.18 10.37 19.29
C GLN A 43 15.80 9.72 18.04
N PRO A 44 16.45 8.55 18.16
CA PRO A 44 17.02 7.84 17.01
C PRO A 44 15.95 7.35 16.02
N ASN A 45 16.35 7.07 14.79
CA ASN A 45 15.43 6.56 13.76
C ASN A 45 15.08 5.08 13.93
N LEU A 46 16.01 4.33 14.55
CA LEU A 46 15.77 3.02 15.15
C LEU A 46 15.63 3.23 16.65
N LEU A 47 14.41 3.12 17.17
CA LEU A 47 14.16 3.25 18.61
C LEU A 47 14.64 2.00 19.34
N GLU A 48 15.35 2.15 20.46
CA GLU A 48 15.76 1.02 21.30
C GLU A 48 14.93 1.06 22.59
N LEU A 49 14.05 0.07 22.76
CA LEU A 49 12.97 0.08 23.73
C LEU A 49 13.06 -1.11 24.70
N GLN A 50 12.43 -0.99 25.86
CA GLN A 50 12.39 -2.05 26.88
C GLN A 50 10.96 -2.47 27.21
N ALA A 51 10.76 -3.76 27.50
CA ALA A 51 9.51 -4.27 28.05
C ALA A 51 9.30 -3.79 29.50
N PRO A 52 8.04 -3.69 30.00
CA PRO A 52 6.79 -4.04 29.33
C PRO A 52 6.28 -2.94 28.38
N ILE A 53 5.83 -3.33 27.19
CA ILE A 53 5.29 -2.42 26.17
C ILE A 53 4.16 -3.10 25.37
N LYS A 54 3.12 -2.34 25.03
CA LYS A 54 2.01 -2.80 24.18
C LYS A 54 2.25 -2.35 22.74
N ILE A 55 2.19 -3.29 21.80
CA ILE A 55 2.40 -3.02 20.38
C ILE A 55 1.05 -2.91 19.68
N CYS A 56 0.84 -1.84 18.92
CA CYS A 56 -0.42 -1.55 18.23
C CYS A 56 -0.17 -1.36 16.73
N GLY A 57 -0.99 -2.02 15.90
CA GLY A 57 -0.97 -1.87 14.44
C GLY A 57 -1.77 -0.65 13.97
N ASP A 58 -2.29 -0.75 12.75
CA ASP A 58 -3.02 0.33 12.09
C ASP A 58 -4.21 0.84 12.90
N VAL A 59 -4.52 2.12 12.70
CA VAL A 59 -5.70 2.77 13.28
C VAL A 59 -6.60 3.36 12.20
N HIS A 60 -6.04 3.88 11.10
CA HIS A 60 -6.79 4.41 9.95
C HIS A 60 -7.97 5.31 10.33
N GLY A 61 -7.72 6.31 11.19
CA GLY A 61 -8.76 7.26 11.60
C GLY A 61 -9.96 6.66 12.35
N GLN A 62 -9.89 5.41 12.83
CA GLN A 62 -10.89 4.75 13.67
C GLN A 62 -10.79 5.22 15.14
N PHE A 63 -11.01 6.52 15.36
CA PHE A 63 -10.76 7.17 16.65
C PHE A 63 -11.51 6.53 17.84
N SER A 64 -12.75 6.08 17.62
CA SER A 64 -13.51 5.42 18.69
C SER A 64 -12.90 4.09 19.12
N ASP A 65 -12.29 3.36 18.18
CA ASP A 65 -11.60 2.10 18.47
C ASP A 65 -10.25 2.35 19.13
N LEU A 66 -9.56 3.45 18.78
CA LEU A 66 -8.36 3.90 19.49
C LEU A 66 -8.65 4.22 20.97
N LEU A 67 -9.76 4.92 21.26
CA LEU A 67 -10.14 5.20 22.65
C LEU A 67 -10.46 3.91 23.42
N ARG A 68 -11.16 2.95 22.79
CA ARG A 68 -11.41 1.63 23.38
C ARG A 68 -10.10 0.87 23.63
N LEU A 69 -9.14 0.94 22.71
CA LEU A 69 -7.83 0.33 22.88
C LEU A 69 -7.16 0.83 24.16
N PHE A 70 -7.22 2.14 24.45
CA PHE A 70 -6.70 2.67 25.71
C PHE A 70 -7.55 2.31 26.94
N GLU A 71 -8.87 2.20 26.79
CA GLU A 71 -9.75 1.72 27.88
C GLU A 71 -9.42 0.28 28.31
N TYR A 72 -9.14 -0.62 27.36
CA TYR A 72 -8.72 -2.00 27.64
C TYR A 72 -7.24 -2.11 28.01
N GLY A 73 -6.39 -1.31 27.39
CA GLY A 73 -4.95 -1.39 27.53
C GLY A 73 -4.38 -0.61 28.72
N GLY A 74 -5.14 0.33 29.29
CA GLY A 74 -4.68 1.32 30.26
C GLY A 74 -4.22 2.60 29.55
N TYR A 75 -4.64 3.76 30.04
CA TYR A 75 -4.27 5.03 29.44
C TYR A 75 -2.82 5.40 29.78
N PRO A 76 -2.04 6.02 28.88
CA PRO A 76 -0.71 6.50 29.23
C PRO A 76 -0.76 7.49 30.43
N PRO A 77 0.09 7.32 31.46
CA PRO A 77 1.31 6.51 31.48
C PRO A 77 1.17 5.12 32.16
N GLU A 78 -0.05 4.64 32.42
CA GLU A 78 -0.28 3.34 33.10
C GLU A 78 0.27 2.14 32.30
N ALA A 79 0.36 2.30 30.98
CA ALA A 79 1.01 1.35 30.08
C ALA A 79 1.88 2.08 29.06
N ASN A 80 2.98 1.43 28.67
CA ASN A 80 3.84 1.88 27.58
C ASN A 80 3.27 1.39 26.25
N TYR A 81 3.37 2.21 25.19
CA TYR A 81 2.85 1.89 23.88
C TYR A 81 3.87 2.11 22.77
N LEU A 82 3.89 1.19 21.80
CA LEU A 82 4.54 1.32 20.50
C LEU A 82 3.47 1.16 19.42
N PHE A 83 3.20 2.21 18.66
CA PHE A 83 2.37 2.08 17.45
C PHE A 83 3.24 1.93 16.20
N LEU A 84 2.80 1.07 15.28
CA LEU A 84 3.58 0.67 14.12
C LEU A 84 3.39 1.57 12.90
N GLY A 85 2.37 2.43 12.84
CA GLY A 85 2.09 3.29 11.69
C GLY A 85 0.60 3.25 11.29
N ASP A 86 0.27 3.87 10.16
CA ASP A 86 -1.05 3.91 9.54
C ASP A 86 -2.12 4.46 10.48
N TYR A 87 -1.88 5.69 10.94
CA TYR A 87 -2.74 6.43 11.84
C TYR A 87 -3.90 7.11 11.10
N VAL A 88 -3.61 7.59 9.89
CA VAL A 88 -4.50 8.40 9.08
C VAL A 88 -5.06 7.62 7.89
N ASP A 89 -5.92 8.29 7.11
CA ASP A 89 -6.65 7.75 5.95
C ASP A 89 -7.65 6.64 6.28
N ARG A 90 -8.50 6.30 5.31
CA ARG A 90 -9.44 5.16 5.33
C ARG A 90 -10.48 5.14 6.47
N GLY A 91 -10.46 6.10 7.37
CA GLY A 91 -11.48 6.33 8.39
C GLY A 91 -11.97 7.76 8.48
N LYS A 92 -12.85 8.00 9.46
CA LYS A 92 -13.65 9.24 9.55
C LYS A 92 -13.02 10.34 10.41
N GLN A 93 -12.08 9.99 11.28
CA GLN A 93 -11.55 10.87 12.32
C GLN A 93 -10.01 10.76 12.40
N SER A 94 -9.34 10.95 11.26
CA SER A 94 -7.87 10.87 11.18
C SER A 94 -7.22 12.01 11.96
N ILE A 95 -7.80 13.22 11.94
CA ILE A 95 -7.26 14.39 12.66
C ILE A 95 -7.26 14.13 14.18
N GLU A 96 -8.38 13.67 14.76
CA GLU A 96 -8.45 13.33 16.18
C GLU A 96 -7.47 12.22 16.55
N THR A 97 -7.40 11.18 15.72
CA THR A 97 -6.50 10.04 15.89
C THR A 97 -5.05 10.50 16.00
N ILE A 98 -4.53 11.18 14.98
CA ILE A 98 -3.14 11.61 14.98
C ILE A 98 -2.88 12.68 16.05
N CYS A 99 -3.81 13.60 16.31
CA CYS A 99 -3.62 14.62 17.35
C CYS A 99 -3.49 14.00 18.75
N LEU A 100 -4.28 12.97 19.06
CA LEU A 100 -4.19 12.28 20.35
C LEU A 100 -2.85 11.55 20.50
N LEU A 101 -2.43 10.83 19.46
CA LEU A 101 -1.15 10.12 19.44
C LEU A 101 0.03 11.08 19.61
N LEU A 102 0.05 12.21 18.87
CA LEU A 102 1.09 13.24 19.01
C LEU A 102 1.06 13.89 20.40
N ALA A 103 -0.11 14.15 20.96
CA ALA A 103 -0.23 14.73 22.30
C ALA A 103 0.33 13.79 23.37
N TYR A 104 0.05 12.49 23.30
CA TYR A 104 0.66 11.50 24.18
C TYR A 104 2.16 11.37 23.96
N LYS A 105 2.63 11.41 22.71
CA LYS A 105 4.07 11.41 22.41
C LYS A 105 4.80 12.57 23.06
N ILE A 106 4.22 13.78 23.02
CA ILE A 106 4.80 14.97 23.65
C ILE A 106 4.79 14.84 25.17
N LYS A 107 3.71 14.33 25.75
CA LYS A 107 3.52 14.22 27.21
C LYS A 107 4.39 13.13 27.84
N TYR A 108 4.53 11.99 27.17
CA TYR A 108 5.15 10.77 27.69
C TYR A 108 6.24 10.25 26.73
N LYS A 109 7.27 11.08 26.50
CA LYS A 109 8.30 10.86 25.46
C LYS A 109 9.03 9.51 25.55
N GLU A 110 9.20 9.01 26.77
CA GLU A 110 9.91 7.78 27.12
C GLU A 110 8.99 6.57 27.33
N ASN A 111 7.68 6.73 27.16
CA ASN A 111 6.68 5.67 27.41
C ASN A 111 5.72 5.48 26.23
N PHE A 112 5.68 6.42 25.30
CA PHE A 112 4.78 6.41 24.15
C PHE A 112 5.57 6.63 22.86
N PHE A 113 5.52 5.64 21.96
CA PHE A 113 6.35 5.58 20.76
C PHE A 113 5.49 5.39 19.52
N LEU A 114 5.87 6.09 18.45
CA LEU A 114 5.17 6.10 17.17
C LEU A 114 6.20 5.83 16.07
N LEU A 115 5.95 4.81 15.26
CA LEU A 115 6.71 4.55 14.04
C LEU A 115 6.01 5.17 12.83
N ARG A 116 6.71 5.23 11.70
CA ARG A 116 6.16 5.73 10.45
C ARG A 116 5.51 4.59 9.65
N GLY A 117 4.23 4.74 9.31
CA GLY A 117 3.54 3.91 8.33
C GLY A 117 3.62 4.46 6.91
N ASN A 118 3.08 3.72 5.95
CA ASN A 118 3.06 4.15 4.54
C ASN A 118 1.99 5.23 4.29
N HIS A 119 0.98 5.35 5.16
CA HIS A 119 0.00 6.44 5.12
C HIS A 119 0.53 7.76 5.72
N GLU A 120 1.63 7.72 6.48
CA GLU A 120 2.34 8.90 6.97
C GLU A 120 3.33 9.46 5.92
N CYS A 121 2.85 9.65 4.69
CA CYS A 121 3.57 10.32 3.61
C CYS A 121 2.63 11.15 2.71
N ALA A 122 3.22 12.07 1.94
CA ALA A 122 2.46 13.01 1.12
C ALA A 122 1.63 12.29 0.03
N SER A 123 2.25 11.36 -0.69
CA SER A 123 1.64 10.70 -1.85
C SER A 123 0.41 9.88 -1.46
N ILE A 124 0.50 9.06 -0.41
CA ILE A 124 -0.59 8.19 0.06
C ILE A 124 -1.67 9.01 0.76
N SER A 125 -1.31 9.88 1.72
CA SER A 125 -2.31 10.67 2.47
C SER A 125 -3.06 11.70 1.64
N CYS A 126 -2.53 12.04 0.45
CA CYS A 126 -3.23 12.87 -0.53
C CYS A 126 -4.44 12.16 -1.16
N ILE A 127 -4.38 10.85 -1.31
CA ILE A 127 -5.32 10.05 -2.11
C ILE A 127 -6.34 9.31 -1.24
N TYR A 128 -5.93 8.85 -0.04
CA TYR A 128 -6.73 7.94 0.78
C TYR A 128 -7.56 8.61 1.90
N GLY A 129 -7.68 9.94 1.86
CA GLY A 129 -8.72 10.70 2.57
C GLY A 129 -8.23 11.74 3.58
N PHE A 130 -7.00 11.66 4.08
CA PHE A 130 -6.52 12.57 5.12
C PHE A 130 -6.33 14.00 4.61
N HIS A 131 -5.81 14.17 3.39
CA HIS A 131 -5.74 15.47 2.72
C HIS A 131 -7.12 16.12 2.62
N ASP A 132 -8.13 15.35 2.19
CA ASP A 132 -9.49 15.84 2.05
C ASP A 132 -10.14 16.16 3.39
N GLU A 133 -9.86 15.37 4.43
CA GLU A 133 -10.31 15.67 5.79
C GLU A 133 -9.73 17.00 6.29
N CYS A 134 -8.41 17.20 6.12
CA CYS A 134 -7.73 18.45 6.49
C CYS A 134 -8.27 19.65 5.70
N LYS A 135 -8.41 19.51 4.38
CA LYS A 135 -8.92 20.55 3.49
C LYS A 135 -10.35 20.94 3.84
N ARG A 136 -11.22 19.98 4.15
CA ARG A 136 -12.63 20.21 4.48
C ARG A 136 -12.80 20.87 5.84
N ARG A 137 -12.02 20.46 6.85
CA ARG A 137 -12.19 20.93 8.24
C ARG A 137 -11.38 22.17 8.57
N PHE A 138 -10.25 22.34 7.90
CA PHE A 138 -9.32 23.45 8.11
C PHE A 138 -8.83 23.96 6.75
N ASN A 139 -7.64 23.55 6.31
CA ASN A 139 -7.06 23.95 5.04
C ASN A 139 -5.94 22.99 4.61
N VAL A 140 -5.52 23.09 3.33
CA VAL A 140 -4.44 22.28 2.75
C VAL A 140 -3.08 22.56 3.41
N ARG A 141 -2.86 23.77 3.96
CA ARG A 141 -1.59 24.09 4.66
C ARG A 141 -1.47 23.28 5.95
N LEU A 142 -2.57 22.92 6.60
CA LEU A 142 -2.55 22.06 7.78
C LEU A 142 -2.12 20.64 7.43
N TRP A 143 -2.63 20.08 6.32
CA TRP A 143 -2.17 18.78 5.81
C TRP A 143 -0.66 18.77 5.57
N ARG A 144 -0.11 19.80 4.90
CA ARG A 144 1.35 19.93 4.72
C ARG A 144 2.11 19.94 6.05
N THR A 145 1.55 20.57 7.09
CA THR A 145 2.16 20.62 8.42
C THR A 145 2.19 19.24 9.08
N PHE A 146 1.18 18.40 8.85
CA PHE A 146 1.22 17.00 9.27
C PHE A 146 2.27 16.22 8.47
N THR A 147 2.31 16.37 7.15
CA THR A 147 3.32 15.72 6.30
C THR A 147 4.75 16.06 6.73
N ASP A 148 5.03 17.33 7.04
CA ASP A 148 6.34 17.76 7.56
C ASP A 148 6.69 17.10 8.90
N CYS A 149 5.69 16.86 9.75
CA CYS A 149 5.85 16.12 11.00
C CYS A 149 6.09 14.62 10.72
N PHE A 150 5.34 14.02 9.81
CA PHE A 150 5.47 12.61 9.42
C PHE A 150 6.85 12.28 8.85
N ASN A 151 7.44 13.21 8.10
CA ASN A 151 8.81 13.09 7.59
C ASN A 151 9.87 12.94 8.68
N CYS A 152 9.52 13.20 9.94
CA CYS A 152 10.41 13.09 11.09
C CYS A 152 10.17 11.82 11.91
N LEU A 153 9.14 11.02 11.64
CA LEU A 153 8.84 9.82 12.43
C LEU A 153 9.98 8.77 12.32
N PRO A 154 10.33 8.10 13.43
CA PRO A 154 11.18 6.90 13.39
C PRO A 154 10.56 5.80 12.52
N VAL A 155 11.37 4.99 11.84
CA VAL A 155 10.85 3.95 10.92
C VAL A 155 10.83 2.55 11.52
N ALA A 156 11.59 2.32 12.59
CA ALA A 156 11.65 1.03 13.26
C ALA A 156 11.92 1.18 14.76
N ALA A 157 11.62 0.12 15.53
CA ALA A 157 11.99 -0.03 16.92
C ALA A 157 12.57 -1.44 17.18
N LEU A 158 13.50 -1.56 18.10
CA LEU A 158 14.07 -2.81 18.58
C LEU A 158 13.79 -2.92 20.08
N ILE A 159 12.97 -3.90 20.48
CA ILE A 159 12.59 -4.13 21.88
C ILE A 159 13.48 -5.21 22.49
N ASP A 160 14.06 -4.92 23.65
CA ASP A 160 14.96 -5.80 24.41
C ASP A 160 16.07 -6.42 23.56
N GLU A 161 16.56 -5.69 22.54
CA GLU A 161 17.55 -6.13 21.55
C GLU A 161 17.14 -7.37 20.73
N LYS A 162 15.87 -7.79 20.82
CA LYS A 162 15.39 -9.09 20.30
C LYS A 162 14.25 -8.97 19.31
N ILE A 163 13.34 -8.02 19.51
CA ILE A 163 12.12 -7.91 18.72
C ILE A 163 12.20 -6.65 17.86
N LEU A 164 12.48 -6.82 16.58
CA LEU A 164 12.45 -5.74 15.61
C LEU A 164 11.01 -5.49 15.15
N CYS A 165 10.55 -4.25 15.30
CA CYS A 165 9.23 -3.77 14.95
C CYS A 165 9.35 -2.69 13.88
N MET A 166 8.57 -2.81 12.82
CA MET A 166 8.46 -1.81 11.76
C MET A 166 7.14 -1.99 11.01
N HIS A 167 6.65 -0.93 10.38
CA HIS A 167 5.45 -1.02 9.54
C HIS A 167 5.70 -1.86 8.29
N GLY A 168 6.77 -1.48 7.59
CA GLY A 168 7.14 -1.80 6.19
C GLY A 168 7.72 -3.19 5.92
N GLY A 169 7.84 -4.05 6.94
CA GLY A 169 8.60 -5.31 6.82
C GLY A 169 10.08 -5.08 6.50
N LEU A 170 10.85 -6.17 6.37
CA LEU A 170 12.30 -6.10 6.13
C LEU A 170 12.60 -5.78 4.66
N SER A 171 13.43 -4.76 4.42
CA SER A 171 14.01 -4.53 3.10
C SER A 171 15.01 -5.65 2.78
N PRO A 172 15.04 -6.20 1.55
CA PRO A 172 16.06 -7.16 1.14
C PRO A 172 17.48 -6.58 1.13
N HIS A 173 17.62 -5.26 1.28
CA HIS A 173 18.91 -4.55 1.33
C HIS A 173 19.32 -4.19 2.76
N LEU A 174 18.49 -4.55 3.74
CA LEU A 174 18.81 -4.38 5.15
C LEU A 174 19.76 -5.50 5.58
N ASN A 175 21.05 -5.24 5.47
CA ASN A 175 22.11 -6.15 5.91
C ASN A 175 22.46 -5.94 7.39
N ASN A 176 22.25 -4.71 7.91
CA ASN A 176 22.47 -4.39 9.32
C ASN A 176 21.54 -3.25 9.79
N LEU A 177 21.34 -3.16 11.10
CA LEU A 177 20.47 -2.16 11.70
C LEU A 177 21.06 -0.74 11.68
N ASP A 178 22.37 -0.58 11.50
CA ASP A 178 22.99 0.74 11.36
C ASP A 178 22.51 1.45 10.10
N GLN A 179 22.13 0.72 9.05
CA GLN A 179 21.47 1.29 7.88
C GLN A 179 20.21 2.06 8.27
N ILE A 180 19.40 1.54 9.19
CA ILE A 180 18.19 2.23 9.69
C ILE A 180 18.57 3.43 10.56
N ARG A 181 19.56 3.25 11.45
CA ARG A 181 20.06 4.32 12.33
C ARG A 181 20.55 5.53 11.54
N ASN A 182 21.17 5.28 10.39
CA ASN A 182 21.80 6.30 9.54
C ASN A 182 20.86 6.95 8.51
N ILE A 183 19.59 6.55 8.41
CA ILE A 183 18.62 7.25 7.56
C ILE A 183 18.43 8.66 8.11
N ALA A 184 18.82 9.66 7.32
CA ALA A 184 18.65 11.06 7.67
C ALA A 184 17.17 11.42 7.82
N ARG A 185 16.84 12.25 8.81
CA ARG A 185 15.50 12.82 9.00
C ARG A 185 15.60 14.35 9.16
N PRO A 186 14.62 15.12 8.64
CA PRO A 186 13.42 14.69 7.93
C PRO A 186 13.72 14.12 6.53
N VAL A 187 12.93 13.13 6.11
CA VAL A 187 13.00 12.54 4.78
C VAL A 187 11.60 12.21 4.30
N ASP A 188 11.29 12.47 3.03
CA ASP A 188 10.03 12.02 2.45
C ASP A 188 10.13 10.53 2.05
N ILE A 189 9.01 9.82 1.97
CA ILE A 189 9.03 8.47 1.43
C ILE A 189 9.34 8.58 -0.08
N PRO A 190 10.39 7.92 -0.60
CA PRO A 190 10.61 7.87 -2.04
C PRO A 190 9.37 7.26 -2.72
N ASP A 191 8.86 7.86 -3.79
CA ASP A 191 7.58 7.49 -4.43
C ASP A 191 7.51 6.06 -5.05
N GLN A 192 8.42 5.15 -4.72
CA GLN A 192 8.47 3.82 -5.34
C GLN A 192 7.39 2.88 -4.78
N GLY A 193 6.51 2.33 -5.63
CA GLY A 193 5.70 1.18 -5.24
C GLY A 193 4.65 0.66 -6.22
N ASP A 194 4.09 1.49 -7.09
CA ASP A 194 3.06 1.08 -8.06
C ASP A 194 3.42 1.61 -9.46
N VAL A 195 3.03 0.90 -10.52
CA VAL A 195 3.28 1.32 -11.91
C VAL A 195 1.99 1.76 -12.62
N HIS A 196 0.82 1.71 -11.96
CA HIS A 196 -0.50 2.18 -12.44
C HIS A 196 -0.44 3.61 -13.03
N GLY A 197 -0.02 3.74 -14.29
CA GLY A 197 0.29 5.03 -14.92
C GLY A 197 1.35 5.89 -14.21
N GLN A 198 2.27 5.27 -13.47
CA GLN A 198 3.34 5.91 -12.69
C GLN A 198 4.71 5.72 -13.37
N PHE A 199 4.92 6.41 -14.49
CA PHE A 199 6.10 6.25 -15.34
C PHE A 199 7.44 6.51 -14.62
N SER A 200 7.48 7.49 -13.71
CA SER A 200 8.68 7.79 -12.91
C SER A 200 9.11 6.62 -12.04
N ASP A 201 8.16 5.87 -11.50
CA ASP A 201 8.43 4.77 -10.57
C ASP A 201 8.85 3.51 -11.33
N LEU A 202 8.32 3.33 -12.55
CA LEU A 202 8.83 2.33 -13.49
C LEU A 202 10.29 2.58 -13.89
N LEU A 203 10.69 3.84 -14.18
CA LEU A 203 12.08 4.14 -14.51
C LEU A 203 13.01 3.90 -13.32
N ARG A 204 12.60 4.30 -12.12
CA ARG A 204 13.35 4.03 -10.89
C ARG A 204 13.47 2.53 -10.58
N LEU A 205 12.44 1.74 -10.89
CA LEU A 205 12.49 0.28 -10.78
C LEU A 205 13.63 -0.27 -11.66
N PHE A 206 13.76 0.21 -12.89
CA PHE A 206 14.86 -0.20 -13.76
C PHE A 206 16.23 0.33 -13.32
N GLU A 207 16.30 1.55 -12.78
CA GLU A 207 17.55 2.07 -12.17
C GLU A 207 18.02 1.21 -11.00
N TYR A 208 17.06 0.62 -10.28
CA TYR A 208 17.32 -0.18 -9.09
C TYR A 208 17.70 -1.64 -9.41
N ASP A 209 16.90 -2.29 -10.26
CA ASP A 209 17.03 -3.71 -10.56
C ASP A 209 17.90 -3.99 -11.81
N GLY A 210 18.34 -2.94 -12.50
CA GLY A 210 19.08 -3.02 -13.75
C GLY A 210 18.17 -2.87 -14.96
N TYR A 211 18.56 -2.04 -15.92
CA TYR A 211 17.74 -1.81 -17.11
C TYR A 211 17.75 -3.06 -18.00
N PRO A 212 16.63 -3.41 -18.67
CA PRO A 212 16.66 -4.50 -19.65
C PRO A 212 17.75 -4.27 -20.72
N PRO A 213 18.63 -5.28 -21.00
CA PRO A 213 18.49 -6.69 -20.65
C PRO A 213 19.35 -7.15 -19.46
N GLU A 214 19.83 -6.25 -18.61
CA GLU A 214 20.68 -6.60 -17.44
C GLU A 214 19.93 -7.48 -16.43
N ALA A 215 18.60 -7.36 -16.38
CA ALA A 215 17.71 -8.23 -15.62
C ALA A 215 16.52 -8.69 -16.47
N ASN A 216 16.00 -9.87 -16.13
CA ASN A 216 14.77 -10.41 -16.70
C ASN A 216 13.57 -9.90 -15.90
N TYR A 217 12.49 -9.54 -16.58
CA TYR A 217 11.30 -8.99 -15.96
C TYR A 217 10.04 -9.74 -16.37
N LEU A 218 9.20 -10.05 -15.38
CA LEU A 218 7.81 -10.44 -15.56
C LEU A 218 6.92 -9.44 -14.82
N PHE A 219 6.11 -8.69 -15.55
CA PHE A 219 5.09 -7.83 -14.95
C PHE A 219 3.73 -8.51 -14.94
N LEU A 220 2.99 -8.33 -13.85
CA LEU A 220 1.72 -9.02 -13.58
C LEU A 220 0.49 -8.21 -13.99
N GLY A 221 0.57 -7.35 -15.00
CA GLY A 221 -0.55 -6.53 -15.47
C GLY A 221 -0.67 -5.16 -14.79
N ASP A 222 -1.74 -4.45 -15.15
CA ASP A 222 -2.18 -3.21 -14.52
C ASP A 222 -1.19 -2.04 -14.75
N TYR A 223 -0.97 -1.73 -16.02
CA TYR A 223 0.00 -0.74 -16.51
C TYR A 223 -0.61 0.66 -16.68
N VAL A 224 -1.92 0.70 -16.88
CA VAL A 224 -2.68 1.90 -17.25
C VAL A 224 -3.77 2.20 -16.24
N ASP A 225 -4.37 3.39 -16.35
CA ASP A 225 -5.35 3.97 -15.42
C ASP A 225 -4.75 4.46 -14.10
N ARG A 226 -5.56 5.22 -13.35
CA ARG A 226 -5.29 5.84 -12.03
C ARG A 226 -4.15 6.87 -12.01
N GLY A 227 -2.98 6.55 -12.57
CA GLY A 227 -1.83 7.44 -12.71
C GLY A 227 -1.97 8.46 -13.84
N LYS A 228 -0.94 9.31 -13.95
CA LYS A 228 -0.95 10.48 -14.85
C LYS A 228 -0.22 10.24 -16.18
N GLN A 229 0.54 9.16 -16.29
CA GLN A 229 1.44 8.86 -17.40
C GLN A 229 1.29 7.39 -17.85
N SER A 230 0.05 6.97 -18.07
CA SER A 230 -0.25 5.60 -18.52
C SER A 230 0.32 5.36 -19.91
N ILE A 231 0.25 6.36 -20.81
CA ILE A 231 0.76 6.23 -22.17
C ILE A 231 2.27 5.98 -22.16
N GLU A 232 3.05 6.75 -21.40
CA GLU A 232 4.50 6.54 -21.31
C GLU A 232 4.83 5.17 -20.72
N THR A 233 4.14 4.79 -19.64
CA THR A 233 4.32 3.51 -18.95
C THR A 233 4.10 2.34 -19.91
N ILE A 234 2.95 2.27 -20.58
CA ILE A 234 2.69 1.16 -21.50
C ILE A 234 3.59 1.19 -22.74
N CYS A 235 3.92 2.39 -23.26
CA CYS A 235 4.80 2.49 -24.43
C CYS A 235 6.20 1.94 -24.15
N ILE A 236 6.81 2.26 -22.99
CA ILE A 236 8.15 1.76 -22.68
C ILE A 236 8.14 0.24 -22.42
N LEU A 237 7.10 -0.27 -21.75
CA LEU A 237 6.94 -1.70 -21.50
C LEU A 237 6.80 -2.48 -22.81
N LEU A 238 5.97 -1.99 -23.75
CA LEU A 238 5.82 -2.59 -25.08
C LEU A 238 7.12 -2.48 -25.89
N ALA A 239 7.83 -1.35 -25.82
CA ALA A 239 9.12 -1.19 -26.49
C ALA A 239 10.15 -2.20 -25.99
N TYR A 240 10.25 -2.41 -24.67
CA TYR A 240 11.12 -3.45 -24.10
C TYR A 240 10.65 -4.86 -24.45
N LYS A 241 9.34 -5.13 -24.49
CA LYS A 241 8.83 -6.42 -24.96
C LYS A 241 9.24 -6.71 -26.41
N ILE A 242 9.21 -5.71 -27.28
CA ILE A 242 9.64 -5.84 -28.68
C ILE A 242 11.16 -6.06 -28.77
N LYS A 243 11.92 -5.31 -27.97
CA LYS A 243 13.39 -5.31 -28.02
C LYS A 243 14.01 -6.57 -27.40
N TYR A 244 13.46 -7.06 -26.28
CA TYR A 244 14.00 -8.16 -25.47
C TYR A 244 12.95 -9.25 -25.24
N LYS A 245 12.50 -9.87 -26.33
CA LYS A 245 11.34 -10.78 -26.35
C LYS A 245 11.43 -11.95 -25.38
N GLU A 246 12.64 -12.45 -25.15
CA GLU A 246 12.95 -13.62 -24.30
C GLU A 246 13.33 -13.24 -22.85
N ASN A 247 13.42 -11.95 -22.54
CA ASN A 247 13.87 -11.46 -21.23
C ASN A 247 12.84 -10.54 -20.55
N PHE A 248 11.86 -10.04 -21.31
CA PHE A 248 10.87 -9.09 -20.83
C PHE A 248 9.47 -9.60 -21.13
N PHE A 249 8.64 -9.77 -20.10
CA PHE A 249 7.33 -10.41 -20.18
C PHE A 249 6.28 -9.55 -19.50
N LEU A 250 5.13 -9.42 -20.15
CA LEU A 250 3.98 -8.64 -19.69
C LEU A 250 2.76 -9.54 -19.66
N LEU A 251 2.13 -9.65 -18.49
CA LEU A 251 0.82 -10.28 -18.36
C LEU A 251 -0.30 -9.26 -18.51
N ARG A 252 -1.52 -9.74 -18.70
CA ARG A 252 -2.71 -8.91 -18.70
C ARG A 252 -3.19 -8.70 -17.26
N GLY A 253 -3.49 -7.45 -16.89
CA GLY A 253 -4.24 -7.08 -15.69
C GLY A 253 -5.68 -6.72 -16.01
N ASN A 254 -6.50 -6.49 -14.99
CA ASN A 254 -7.91 -6.17 -15.20
C ASN A 254 -8.12 -4.77 -15.80
N HIS A 255 -7.14 -3.87 -15.65
CA HIS A 255 -7.14 -2.56 -16.28
C HIS A 255 -6.77 -2.58 -17.78
N GLU A 256 -6.14 -3.65 -18.28
CA GLU A 256 -5.92 -3.88 -19.72
C GLU A 256 -7.18 -4.44 -20.42
N CYS A 257 -8.30 -3.76 -20.20
CA CYS A 257 -9.62 -4.07 -20.75
C CYS A 257 -10.35 -2.78 -21.15
N ALA A 258 -11.17 -2.86 -22.20
CA ALA A 258 -11.89 -1.70 -22.71
C ALA A 258 -12.86 -1.13 -21.67
N SER A 259 -13.64 -1.97 -20.99
CA SER A 259 -14.66 -1.53 -20.03
C SER A 259 -14.06 -0.76 -18.85
N ILE A 260 -12.93 -1.24 -18.32
CA ILE A 260 -12.23 -0.64 -17.17
C ILE A 260 -11.44 0.61 -17.60
N SER A 261 -10.58 0.48 -18.60
CA SER A 261 -9.74 1.60 -19.07
C SER A 261 -10.53 2.78 -19.64
N ARG A 262 -11.81 2.56 -19.99
CA ARG A 262 -12.74 3.61 -20.41
C ARG A 262 -13.10 4.57 -19.29
N ILE A 263 -13.10 4.11 -18.04
CA ILE A 263 -13.68 4.80 -16.87
C ILE A 263 -12.58 5.26 -15.91
N TYR A 264 -11.46 4.53 -15.80
CA TYR A 264 -10.45 4.77 -14.77
C TYR A 264 -9.23 5.61 -15.20
N GLY A 265 -9.24 6.16 -16.42
CA GLY A 265 -8.39 7.29 -16.80
C GLY A 265 -7.69 7.16 -18.14
N PHE A 266 -7.36 5.95 -18.59
CA PHE A 266 -6.52 5.74 -19.77
C PHE A 266 -7.18 6.18 -21.08
N HIS A 267 -8.48 5.91 -21.24
CA HIS A 267 -9.24 6.45 -22.37
C HIS A 267 -9.18 7.98 -22.42
N ASP A 268 -9.38 8.63 -21.28
CA ASP A 268 -9.38 10.10 -21.21
C ASP A 268 -7.98 10.67 -21.43
N GLU A 269 -6.94 9.98 -20.97
CA GLU A 269 -5.54 10.32 -21.28
C GLU A 269 -5.27 10.25 -22.79
N CYS A 270 -5.65 9.14 -23.44
CA CYS A 270 -5.51 8.95 -24.89
C CYS A 270 -6.31 10.00 -25.67
N LYS A 271 -7.58 10.23 -25.29
CA LYS A 271 -8.45 11.23 -25.93
C LYS A 271 -7.87 12.64 -25.80
N ARG A 272 -7.35 13.01 -24.62
CA ARG A 272 -6.82 14.34 -24.34
C ARG A 272 -5.51 14.62 -25.06
N ARG A 273 -4.59 13.65 -25.10
CA ARG A 273 -3.24 13.83 -25.65
C ARG A 273 -3.13 13.48 -27.13
N PHE A 274 -4.01 12.60 -27.60
CA PHE A 274 -4.04 12.09 -28.97
C PHE A 274 -5.47 12.04 -29.49
N ASN A 275 -6.08 10.86 -29.55
CA ASN A 275 -7.45 10.64 -30.00
C ASN A 275 -7.99 9.30 -29.50
N VAL A 276 -9.30 9.10 -29.63
CA VAL A 276 -9.99 7.86 -29.21
C VAL A 276 -9.57 6.65 -30.06
N ARG A 277 -9.11 6.85 -31.29
CA ARG A 277 -8.64 5.76 -32.15
C ARG A 277 -7.37 5.11 -31.58
N LEU A 278 -6.48 5.90 -30.97
CA LEU A 278 -5.29 5.37 -30.29
C LEU A 278 -5.65 4.47 -29.12
N TRP A 279 -6.64 4.86 -28.29
CA TRP A 279 -7.13 4.01 -27.21
C TRP A 279 -7.65 2.67 -27.72
N ARG A 280 -8.42 2.66 -28.83
CA ARG A 280 -8.87 1.41 -29.46
C ARG A 280 -7.72 0.52 -29.93
N THR A 281 -6.66 1.12 -30.48
CA THR A 281 -5.45 0.37 -30.86
C THR A 281 -4.75 -0.25 -29.65
N PHE A 282 -4.70 0.46 -28.52
CA PHE A 282 -4.23 -0.14 -27.27
C PHE A 282 -5.13 -1.29 -26.80
N THR A 283 -6.45 -1.13 -26.87
CA THR A 283 -7.41 -2.21 -26.56
C THR A 283 -7.15 -3.46 -27.42
N ASP A 284 -6.94 -3.30 -28.73
CA ASP A 284 -6.63 -4.43 -29.62
C ASP A 284 -5.33 -5.13 -29.20
N CYS A 285 -4.32 -4.36 -28.77
CA CYS A 285 -3.07 -4.89 -28.23
C CYS A 285 -3.29 -5.64 -26.90
N PHE A 286 -4.05 -5.04 -25.98
CA PHE A 286 -4.37 -5.62 -24.67
C PHE A 286 -5.13 -6.94 -24.78
N ASN A 287 -6.04 -7.06 -25.75
CA ASN A 287 -6.78 -8.28 -26.05
C ASN A 287 -5.86 -9.46 -26.45
N CYS A 288 -4.58 -9.20 -26.76
CA CYS A 288 -3.59 -10.20 -27.12
C CYS A 288 -2.60 -10.55 -25.99
N LEU A 289 -2.65 -9.87 -24.84
CA LEU A 289 -1.72 -10.12 -23.75
C LEU A 289 -1.91 -11.54 -23.15
N PRO A 290 -0.82 -12.22 -22.77
CA PRO A 290 -0.90 -13.50 -22.06
C PRO A 290 -1.40 -13.27 -20.63
N VAL A 291 -1.98 -14.30 -20.01
CA VAL A 291 -2.70 -14.16 -18.72
C VAL A 291 -2.02 -14.87 -17.55
N ALA A 292 -1.33 -15.99 -17.80
CA ALA A 292 -0.66 -16.74 -16.76
C ALA A 292 0.52 -17.55 -17.30
N PRO A 293 1.78 -17.24 -16.91
CA PRO A 293 2.94 -18.06 -17.18
C PRO A 293 3.17 -19.06 -16.03
N LEU A 294 3.94 -20.09 -16.35
CA LEU A 294 4.47 -21.03 -15.38
C LEU A 294 6.00 -20.91 -15.41
N ILE A 295 6.61 -20.63 -14.26
CA ILE A 295 8.06 -20.42 -14.13
C ILE A 295 8.67 -21.65 -13.47
N ASP A 296 9.71 -22.19 -14.11
CA ASP A 296 10.43 -23.40 -13.70
C ASP A 296 9.53 -24.58 -13.35
N GLU A 297 8.37 -24.67 -14.01
CA GLU A 297 7.33 -25.68 -13.75
C GLU A 297 6.79 -25.69 -12.29
N LYS A 298 7.12 -24.67 -11.48
CA LYS A 298 6.83 -24.63 -10.04
C LYS A 298 6.11 -23.37 -9.55
N ILE A 299 6.24 -22.24 -10.25
CA ILE A 299 5.60 -20.98 -9.84
C ILE A 299 4.56 -20.56 -10.87
N PHE A 300 3.30 -20.54 -10.45
CA PHE A 300 2.19 -20.10 -11.27
C PHE A 300 1.88 -18.62 -11.01
N CYS A 301 1.91 -17.80 -12.06
CA CYS A 301 1.72 -16.36 -11.93
C CYS A 301 0.43 -15.89 -12.62
N MET A 302 -0.25 -14.89 -12.06
CA MET A 302 -1.38 -14.20 -12.70
C MET A 302 -1.57 -12.79 -12.12
N HIS A 303 -2.55 -12.04 -12.62
CA HIS A 303 -2.88 -10.75 -12.03
C HIS A 303 -3.82 -10.90 -10.82
N GLY A 304 -5.00 -11.47 -11.05
CA GLY A 304 -6.07 -11.67 -10.07
C GLY A 304 -5.81 -12.90 -9.20
N GLY A 305 -6.54 -13.98 -9.42
CA GLY A 305 -6.52 -15.11 -8.50
C GLY A 305 -7.08 -16.40 -9.08
N LEU A 306 -7.15 -17.44 -8.26
CA LEU A 306 -7.56 -18.77 -8.73
C LEU A 306 -9.01 -18.73 -9.23
N SER A 307 -9.38 -19.70 -10.06
CA SER A 307 -10.73 -19.84 -10.59
C SER A 307 -11.34 -21.18 -10.19
N PRO A 308 -12.63 -21.24 -9.81
CA PRO A 308 -13.35 -22.51 -9.64
C PRO A 308 -13.50 -23.28 -10.96
N HIS A 309 -13.21 -22.63 -12.09
CA HIS A 309 -13.24 -23.23 -13.42
C HIS A 309 -11.85 -23.70 -13.90
N LEU A 310 -10.80 -23.54 -13.08
CA LEU A 310 -9.44 -23.96 -13.43
C LEU A 310 -9.14 -25.35 -12.85
N ASP A 311 -9.40 -26.37 -13.66
CA ASP A 311 -9.11 -27.77 -13.34
C ASP A 311 -7.77 -28.25 -13.90
N ASN A 312 -7.37 -27.73 -15.07
CA ASN A 312 -6.15 -28.05 -15.78
C ASN A 312 -5.56 -26.77 -16.40
N LEU A 313 -4.24 -26.57 -16.28
CA LEU A 313 -3.51 -25.48 -16.91
C LEU A 313 -3.67 -25.44 -18.44
N ASP A 314 -3.98 -26.56 -19.09
CA ASP A 314 -4.34 -26.57 -20.52
C ASP A 314 -5.55 -25.69 -20.84
N GLN A 315 -6.50 -25.51 -19.91
CA GLN A 315 -7.65 -24.62 -20.14
C GLN A 315 -7.20 -23.19 -20.42
N ILE A 316 -6.11 -22.74 -19.79
CA ILE A 316 -5.49 -21.44 -20.03
C ILE A 316 -4.82 -21.41 -21.41
N ARG A 317 -4.13 -22.48 -21.80
CA ARG A 317 -3.47 -22.61 -23.12
C ARG A 317 -4.47 -22.54 -24.29
N HIS A 318 -5.71 -22.98 -24.06
CA HIS A 318 -6.79 -22.96 -25.05
C HIS A 318 -7.57 -21.64 -25.11
N ILE A 319 -7.25 -20.64 -24.28
CA ILE A 319 -7.87 -19.31 -24.39
C ILE A 319 -7.39 -18.66 -25.69
N ALA A 320 -8.31 -18.54 -26.66
CA ALA A 320 -8.05 -17.89 -27.94
C ALA A 320 -7.81 -16.39 -27.75
N ARG A 321 -6.92 -15.82 -28.57
CA ARG A 321 -6.62 -14.38 -28.61
C ARG A 321 -6.71 -13.87 -30.05
N PRO A 322 -7.19 -12.64 -30.31
CA PRO A 322 -7.60 -11.63 -29.32
C PRO A 322 -8.94 -11.97 -28.65
N VAL A 323 -9.08 -11.61 -27.38
CA VAL A 323 -10.33 -11.81 -26.61
C VAL A 323 -10.51 -10.67 -25.61
N ASP A 324 -11.75 -10.23 -25.40
CA ASP A 324 -12.08 -9.28 -24.33
C ASP A 324 -12.25 -10.02 -22.99
N ILE A 325 -12.18 -9.31 -21.86
CA ILE A 325 -12.39 -9.94 -20.55
C ILE A 325 -13.91 -10.14 -20.34
N PRO A 326 -14.42 -11.37 -20.19
CA PRO A 326 -15.82 -11.62 -19.91
C PRO A 326 -16.18 -11.23 -18.47
N ASP A 327 -17.47 -11.05 -18.18
CA ASP A 327 -17.94 -10.70 -16.84
C ASP A 327 -17.89 -11.88 -15.83
N HIS A 328 -17.63 -13.11 -16.30
CA HIS A 328 -17.52 -14.33 -15.49
C HIS A 328 -16.66 -15.39 -16.18
N GLY A 329 -16.29 -16.44 -15.42
CA GLY A 329 -15.56 -17.60 -15.93
C GLY A 329 -14.04 -17.47 -15.80
N LEU A 330 -13.33 -18.48 -16.28
CA LEU A 330 -11.88 -18.65 -16.07
C LEU A 330 -11.05 -17.39 -16.34
N LEU A 331 -11.26 -16.74 -17.50
CA LEU A 331 -10.49 -15.55 -17.85
C LEU A 331 -10.80 -14.38 -16.91
N CYS A 332 -12.07 -14.19 -16.52
CA CYS A 332 -12.45 -13.17 -15.53
C CYS A 332 -11.71 -13.40 -14.21
N ASP A 333 -11.74 -14.63 -13.70
CA ASP A 333 -11.19 -14.96 -12.38
C ASP A 333 -9.66 -14.81 -12.32
N LEU A 334 -8.93 -15.24 -13.35
CA LEU A 334 -7.47 -15.05 -13.44
C LEU A 334 -7.06 -13.57 -13.35
N LEU A 335 -7.96 -12.65 -13.64
CA LEU A 335 -7.76 -11.20 -13.65
C LEU A 335 -8.43 -10.49 -12.46
N TRP A 336 -9.40 -11.10 -11.77
CA TRP A 336 -10.22 -10.41 -10.75
C TRP A 336 -10.34 -11.11 -9.40
N ALA A 337 -10.09 -12.41 -9.32
CA ALA A 337 -10.29 -13.15 -8.08
C ALA A 337 -9.28 -12.75 -7.00
N ASP A 338 -9.71 -12.79 -5.74
CA ASP A 338 -8.93 -12.32 -4.59
C ASP A 338 -8.82 -13.36 -3.46
N PRO A 339 -7.65 -13.56 -2.84
CA PRO A 339 -7.55 -14.39 -1.65
C PRO A 339 -8.25 -13.70 -0.46
N TYR A 340 -8.96 -14.48 0.37
CA TYR A 340 -9.65 -13.96 1.55
C TYR A 340 -9.54 -14.88 2.76
N LYS A 341 -9.05 -14.34 3.88
CA LYS A 341 -8.68 -15.14 5.08
C LYS A 341 -9.84 -15.84 5.78
N ASN A 342 -11.06 -15.34 5.63
CA ASN A 342 -12.24 -15.86 6.35
C ASN A 342 -13.16 -16.71 5.47
N VAL A 343 -12.73 -17.06 4.26
CA VAL A 343 -13.45 -17.96 3.35
C VAL A 343 -12.75 -19.32 3.40
N LYS A 344 -13.55 -20.38 3.50
CA LYS A 344 -13.08 -21.77 3.70
C LYS A 344 -13.02 -22.59 2.41
N ASP A 345 -13.44 -22.00 1.28
CA ASP A 345 -13.48 -22.57 -0.07
C ASP A 345 -13.50 -21.39 -1.08
N TRP A 346 -14.64 -21.19 -1.76
CA TRP A 346 -14.96 -20.04 -2.61
C TRP A 346 -15.99 -19.13 -1.91
N GLY A 347 -15.88 -17.82 -2.14
CA GLY A 347 -16.80 -16.81 -1.64
C GLY A 347 -17.14 -15.76 -2.69
N ASP A 348 -18.15 -14.95 -2.39
CA ASP A 348 -18.47 -13.79 -3.23
C ASP A 348 -17.39 -12.71 -3.11
N SER A 349 -17.16 -11.98 -4.20
CA SER A 349 -16.25 -10.85 -4.22
C SER A 349 -16.98 -9.55 -3.87
N ASP A 350 -16.43 -8.79 -2.91
CA ASP A 350 -16.91 -7.45 -2.57
C ASP A 350 -16.81 -6.45 -3.74
N ARG A 351 -16.06 -6.81 -4.80
CA ARG A 351 -15.95 -6.03 -6.04
C ARG A 351 -17.19 -6.18 -6.93
N GLY A 352 -18.08 -7.13 -6.63
CA GLY A 352 -19.24 -7.46 -7.45
C GLY A 352 -18.91 -8.17 -8.77
N LEU A 353 -17.66 -8.63 -8.93
CA LEU A 353 -17.17 -9.38 -10.08
C LEU A 353 -16.20 -10.47 -9.60
N SER A 354 -16.25 -11.65 -10.24
CA SER A 354 -15.46 -12.83 -9.84
C SER A 354 -15.74 -13.28 -8.39
N CYS A 355 -14.77 -13.95 -7.77
CA CYS A 355 -14.89 -14.66 -6.51
C CYS A 355 -13.72 -14.37 -5.57
N THR A 356 -13.90 -14.76 -4.31
CA THR A 356 -12.82 -14.88 -3.32
C THR A 356 -12.49 -16.34 -3.05
N PHE A 357 -11.26 -16.63 -2.62
CA PHE A 357 -10.83 -18.00 -2.31
C PHE A 357 -10.00 -18.08 -1.03
N GLY A 358 -10.14 -19.20 -0.33
CA GLY A 358 -9.43 -19.53 0.90
C GLY A 358 -7.99 -20.01 0.67
N ALA A 359 -7.25 -20.18 1.78
CA ALA A 359 -5.87 -20.72 1.74
C ALA A 359 -5.84 -22.22 1.41
N ASP A 360 -6.91 -22.93 1.75
CA ASP A 360 -7.22 -24.31 1.39
C ASP A 360 -7.25 -24.51 -0.13
N MET A 361 -7.99 -23.67 -0.87
CA MET A 361 -8.01 -23.70 -2.34
C MET A 361 -6.62 -23.50 -2.96
N VAL A 362 -5.78 -22.66 -2.37
CA VAL A 362 -4.39 -22.49 -2.81
C VAL A 362 -3.59 -23.76 -2.57
N ALA A 363 -3.68 -24.36 -1.38
CA ALA A 363 -2.97 -25.59 -1.04
C ALA A 363 -3.39 -26.77 -1.94
N GLU A 364 -4.69 -26.93 -2.19
CA GLU A 364 -5.21 -27.96 -3.09
C GLU A 364 -4.72 -27.76 -4.52
N PHE A 365 -4.77 -26.53 -5.03
CA PHE A 365 -4.29 -26.20 -6.37
C PHE A 365 -2.79 -26.51 -6.53
N LEU A 366 -1.98 -26.09 -5.57
CA LEU A 366 -0.54 -26.35 -5.57
C LEU A 366 -0.24 -27.86 -5.56
N GLN A 367 -0.93 -28.61 -4.70
CA GLN A 367 -0.77 -30.06 -4.60
C GLN A 367 -1.21 -30.77 -5.89
N LYS A 368 -2.37 -30.41 -6.45
CA LYS A 368 -2.95 -31.02 -7.65
C LYS A 368 -2.04 -30.86 -8.88
N HIS A 369 -1.34 -29.73 -8.97
CA HIS A 369 -0.52 -29.38 -10.13
C HIS A 369 0.99 -29.53 -9.91
N ASP A 370 1.41 -30.08 -8.76
CA ASP A 370 2.83 -30.21 -8.36
C ASP A 370 3.59 -28.87 -8.43
N LEU A 371 2.98 -27.82 -7.88
CA LEU A 371 3.51 -26.47 -7.83
C LEU A 371 3.93 -26.08 -6.41
N ASP A 372 4.88 -25.16 -6.31
CA ASP A 372 5.40 -24.67 -5.03
C ASP A 372 4.76 -23.34 -4.62
N LEU A 373 4.36 -22.51 -5.59
CA LEU A 373 3.93 -21.13 -5.31
C LEU A 373 2.93 -20.59 -6.34
N VAL A 374 1.97 -19.81 -5.83
CA VAL A 374 1.16 -18.88 -6.63
C VAL A 374 1.66 -17.45 -6.41
N CYS A 375 1.96 -16.74 -7.49
CA CYS A 375 2.35 -15.32 -7.48
C CYS A 375 1.29 -14.46 -8.15
N ARG A 376 0.84 -13.39 -7.50
CA ARG A 376 -0.25 -12.56 -8.01
C ARG A 376 -0.15 -11.08 -7.63
N ALA A 377 -0.97 -10.22 -8.25
CA ALA A 377 -0.98 -8.76 -8.09
C ALA A 377 -2.32 -8.21 -7.54
N HIS A 378 -3.02 -7.30 -8.23
CA HIS A 378 -4.41 -6.81 -8.05
C HIS A 378 -4.90 -6.24 -6.68
N GLN A 379 -4.31 -6.63 -5.56
CA GLN A 379 -4.55 -6.03 -4.25
C GLN A 379 -3.37 -5.18 -3.83
N VAL A 380 -3.66 -3.97 -3.35
CA VAL A 380 -2.66 -3.12 -2.71
C VAL A 380 -2.25 -3.80 -1.40
N MET A 381 -1.09 -4.45 -1.42
CA MET A 381 -0.48 -5.07 -0.26
C MET A 381 0.50 -4.09 0.37
N LYS A 382 0.62 -4.15 1.71
CA LYS A 382 1.54 -3.29 2.46
C LYS A 382 3.02 -3.47 2.08
N PHE A 383 3.38 -4.59 1.44
CA PHE A 383 4.74 -4.90 0.98
C PHE A 383 4.76 -5.37 -0.48
N ARG A 384 5.86 -5.05 -1.16
CA ARG A 384 6.21 -5.57 -2.48
C ARG A 384 6.92 -6.92 -2.30
N LEU A 385 6.31 -8.01 -2.73
CA LEU A 385 6.98 -9.30 -2.84
C LEU A 385 7.86 -9.29 -4.10
N ARG A 386 9.17 -9.52 -3.93
CA ARG A 386 10.12 -9.75 -5.02
C ARG A 386 10.39 -11.25 -5.11
N LEU A 387 10.03 -11.87 -6.23
CA LEU A 387 10.58 -13.17 -6.61
C LEU A 387 11.86 -12.91 -7.42
N THR A 388 13.00 -13.06 -6.77
CA THR A 388 14.29 -13.04 -7.47
C THR A 388 14.61 -14.48 -7.86
N PHE A 389 14.59 -14.78 -9.15
CA PHE A 389 15.11 -16.05 -9.68
C PHE A 389 16.64 -15.95 -9.66
N LEU A 390 17.30 -16.79 -8.86
CA LEU A 390 18.75 -16.93 -8.81
C LEU A 390 19.24 -17.94 -9.83
#